data_AF-A0A8B6HES9-F1
#
_entry.id   AF-A0A8B6HES9-F1
#
_cell.length_a   1.000
_cell.length_b   1.000
_cell.length_c   1.000
_cell.angle_alpha   90.00
_cell.angle_beta   90.00
_cell.angle_gamma   90.00
#
_symmetry.space_group_name_H-M   'P 1'
#
loop_
_entity.id
_entity.type
_entity.pdbx_description
1 polymer ?
#
loop_
_entity_poly.entity_id
_entity_poly.type
_entity_poly.pdbx_seq_one_letter_code
_entity_poly.pdbx_strand_id
1 'polypeptide(L)'
;MAKIIRLLASSADIWETDWTKWCLCQEVPTDLLKSSDEGYTMLGKNIPLFHELNAIPIPLDIRRLNHGEGIESTMKKENAKYHNLCRIKFNNTKLERAQKSKMSPIPSGSSSDSDLANLYEERLAQLGSSSEQVHSTRLKDKLLQKMPKLEAHTKGRDVLSMFEKDIGPAIAFACGYNDTMHMAKTAEMIRCQLATTKTPFSGSLVSEVIDDSIPPPL
;
A
#
# COMPACT_ATOMS: atom_id res chain seq x y z
N MET A 1 -37.58 39.93 -3.17
CA MET A 1 -36.97 40.47 -1.94
C MET A 1 -36.46 39.33 -1.09
N ALA A 2 -35.19 39.39 -0.73
CA ALA A 2 -34.43 38.33 -0.08
C ALA A 2 -34.91 38.01 1.34
N LYS A 3 -34.99 36.73 1.68
CA LYS A 3 -34.83 36.25 3.07
C LYS A 3 -33.52 35.50 3.13
N ILE A 4 -32.47 36.22 3.53
CA ILE A 4 -31.20 35.65 3.95
C ILE A 4 -31.48 34.95 5.29
N ILE A 5 -31.66 33.63 5.25
CA ILE A 5 -31.62 32.80 6.46
C ILE A 5 -30.15 32.68 6.83
N ARG A 6 -29.73 33.46 7.83
CA ARG A 6 -28.52 33.19 8.61
C ARG A 6 -28.69 31.84 9.29
N LEU A 7 -28.21 30.77 8.64
CA LEU A 7 -27.87 29.54 9.35
C LEU A 7 -26.53 29.77 10.05
N LEU A 8 -26.60 30.29 11.27
CA LEU A 8 -25.59 30.04 12.29
C LEU A 8 -25.68 28.55 12.65
N ALA A 9 -25.07 27.70 11.83
CA ALA A 9 -24.79 26.33 12.23
C ALA A 9 -23.52 26.37 13.08
N SER A 10 -23.74 26.18 14.38
CA SER A 10 -22.73 25.90 15.40
C SER A 10 -21.66 24.94 14.88
N SER A 11 -20.39 25.35 14.93
CA SER A 11 -19.22 24.54 14.63
C SER A 11 -18.88 23.59 15.78
N ALA A 12 -19.84 22.76 16.20
CA ALA A 12 -19.65 21.76 17.26
C ALA A 12 -19.75 20.34 16.67
N ASP A 13 -18.58 19.70 16.58
CA ASP A 13 -18.32 18.26 16.74
C ASP A 13 -19.39 17.26 16.26
N ILE A 14 -19.49 17.05 14.95
CA ILE A 14 -20.33 16.00 14.38
C ILE A 14 -19.53 14.69 14.21
N TRP A 15 -19.00 14.08 15.27
CA TRP A 15 -18.54 12.67 15.21
C TRP A 15 -18.52 11.95 16.58
N GLU A 16 -19.54 12.14 17.42
CA GLU A 16 -19.63 11.40 18.68
C GLU A 16 -19.69 9.88 18.43
N THR A 17 -19.02 9.07 19.26
CA THR A 17 -19.02 7.61 19.14
C THR A 17 -20.26 7.05 19.81
N ASP A 18 -21.08 6.33 19.06
CA ASP A 18 -22.19 5.58 19.65
C ASP A 18 -21.64 4.29 20.26
N TRP A 19 -21.45 4.28 21.58
CA TRP A 19 -20.90 3.14 22.33
C TRP A 19 -21.90 1.97 22.46
N THR A 20 -23.16 2.16 22.07
CA THR A 20 -24.12 1.05 21.95
C THR A 20 -23.86 0.19 20.71
N LYS A 21 -23.13 0.75 19.74
CA LYS A 21 -22.68 0.11 18.50
C LYS A 21 -21.23 -0.33 18.59
N TRP A 22 -20.76 -1.04 17.58
CA TRP A 22 -19.35 -1.40 17.48
C TRP A 22 -18.50 -0.15 17.31
N CYS A 23 -17.60 0.13 18.27
CA CYS A 23 -16.85 1.39 18.30
C CYS A 23 -16.02 1.66 17.03
N LEU A 24 -15.53 0.63 16.33
CA LEU A 24 -14.67 0.76 15.16
C LEU A 24 -15.42 1.02 13.83
N CYS A 25 -16.59 0.40 13.61
CA CYS A 25 -17.33 0.52 12.34
C CYS A 25 -18.72 1.13 12.49
N GLN A 26 -19.18 1.37 13.72
CA GLN A 26 -20.48 1.97 14.04
C GLN A 26 -21.67 1.17 13.49
N GLU A 27 -21.50 -0.13 13.26
CA GLU A 27 -22.59 -1.04 12.92
C GLU A 27 -23.27 -1.57 14.20
N VAL A 28 -24.52 -2.03 14.08
CA VAL A 28 -25.29 -2.57 15.20
C VAL A 28 -24.74 -3.95 15.60
N PRO A 29 -24.64 -4.29 16.90
CA PRO A 29 -24.24 -5.60 17.36
C PRO A 29 -25.22 -6.70 16.95
N THR A 30 -24.83 -7.50 15.95
CA THR A 30 -25.56 -8.72 15.56
C THR A 30 -25.21 -9.90 16.46
N ASP A 31 -23.97 -9.96 16.97
CA ASP A 31 -23.47 -11.04 17.82
C ASP A 31 -22.98 -10.54 19.18
N LEU A 32 -23.22 -11.35 20.22
CA LEU A 32 -22.85 -11.12 21.63
C LEU A 32 -21.34 -11.33 21.92
N LEU A 33 -20.44 -10.92 21.01
CA LEU A 33 -19.02 -11.08 21.27
C LEU A 33 -18.56 -10.11 22.37
N LYS A 34 -17.93 -10.67 23.41
CA LYS A 34 -17.44 -9.91 24.57
C LYS A 34 -16.18 -9.12 24.20
N SER A 35 -16.10 -7.91 24.70
CA SER A 35 -14.85 -7.16 24.79
C SER A 35 -13.85 -7.93 25.67
N SER A 36 -12.57 -7.86 25.32
CA SER A 36 -11.47 -8.47 26.06
C SER A 36 -10.40 -7.39 26.29
N ASP A 37 -9.83 -7.36 27.49
CA ASP A 37 -8.81 -6.38 27.85
C ASP A 37 -7.60 -6.41 26.91
N GLU A 38 -7.16 -7.59 26.46
CA GLU A 38 -6.10 -7.71 25.45
C GLU A 38 -6.46 -7.04 24.12
N GLY A 39 -7.75 -7.01 23.77
CA GLY A 39 -8.24 -6.31 22.60
C GLY A 39 -8.09 -4.80 22.73
N TYR A 40 -8.40 -4.22 23.90
CA TYR A 40 -8.23 -2.79 24.14
C TYR A 40 -6.77 -2.37 24.12
N THR A 41 -5.87 -3.13 24.75
CA THR A 41 -4.44 -2.81 24.74
C THR A 41 -3.86 -2.87 23.32
N MET A 42 -4.23 -3.88 22.54
CA MET A 42 -3.77 -4.00 21.15
C MET A 42 -4.30 -2.87 20.27
N LEU A 43 -5.60 -2.56 20.35
CA LEU A 43 -6.21 -1.48 19.56
C LEU A 43 -5.66 -0.11 19.97
N GLY A 44 -5.54 0.15 21.28
CA GLY A 44 -5.01 1.41 21.80
C GLY A 44 -3.57 1.66 21.38
N LYS A 45 -2.76 0.61 21.25
CA LYS A 45 -1.39 0.71 20.74
C LYS A 45 -1.34 0.84 19.21
N ASN A 46 -2.10 0.03 18.49
CA ASN A 46 -1.92 -0.10 17.04
C ASN A 46 -2.66 0.98 16.25
N ILE A 47 -3.86 1.41 16.67
CA ILE A 47 -4.64 2.43 15.95
C ILE A 47 -3.84 3.73 15.73
N PRO A 48 -3.18 4.32 16.75
CA PRO A 48 -2.34 5.51 16.55
C PRO A 48 -1.21 5.26 15.56
N LEU A 49 -0.55 4.11 15.64
CA LEU A 49 0.54 3.75 14.72
C LEU A 49 0.02 3.62 13.27
N PHE A 50 -1.15 3.01 13.05
CA PHE A 50 -1.75 2.96 11.72
C PHE A 50 -2.09 4.35 11.16
N HIS A 51 -2.45 5.31 12.02
CA HIS A 51 -2.69 6.69 11.60
C HIS A 51 -1.42 7.45 11.28
N GLU A 52 -0.36 7.32 12.08
CA GLU A 52 0.97 7.84 11.75
C GLU A 52 1.47 7.25 10.42
N LEU A 53 1.08 6.01 10.13
CA LEU A 53 1.40 5.34 8.89
C LEU A 53 0.50 5.77 7.70
N ASN A 54 -0.54 6.57 7.92
CA ASN A 54 -1.60 6.87 6.94
C ASN A 54 -2.20 5.61 6.31
N ALA A 55 -2.28 4.51 7.07
CA ALA A 55 -2.65 3.18 6.59
C ALA A 55 -3.86 2.61 7.34
N ILE A 56 -4.81 3.45 7.75
CA ILE A 56 -5.97 3.02 8.54
C ILE A 56 -6.86 2.09 7.68
N PRO A 57 -7.08 0.81 8.07
CA PRO A 57 -7.80 -0.18 7.25
C PRO A 57 -9.32 0.01 7.13
N ILE A 58 -9.90 0.92 7.91
CA ILE A 58 -11.32 1.23 7.96
C ILE A 58 -11.43 2.76 8.07
N PRO A 59 -12.42 3.43 7.46
CA PRO A 59 -12.68 4.84 7.69
C PRO A 59 -12.94 5.09 9.19
N LEU A 60 -11.91 5.54 9.91
CA LEU A 60 -11.94 5.75 11.36
C LEU A 60 -11.21 7.03 11.69
N ASP A 61 -11.90 7.94 12.39
CA ASP A 61 -11.29 9.11 13.01
C ASP A 61 -10.92 8.77 14.46
N ILE A 62 -9.64 8.92 14.79
CA ILE A 62 -9.09 8.58 16.10
C ILE A 62 -9.61 9.49 17.20
N ARG A 63 -9.94 10.75 16.88
CA ARG A 63 -10.44 11.72 17.87
C ARG A 63 -11.72 11.24 18.53
N ARG A 64 -12.50 10.42 17.82
CA ARG A 64 -13.74 9.80 18.32
C ARG A 64 -13.53 8.76 19.40
N LEU A 65 -12.33 8.16 19.45
CA LEU A 65 -11.97 7.11 20.39
C LEU A 65 -10.97 7.57 21.44
N ASN A 66 -10.51 8.82 21.40
CA ASN A 66 -9.52 9.36 22.31
C ASN A 66 -10.04 10.64 22.96
N HIS A 67 -10.58 10.53 24.17
CA HIS A 67 -11.04 11.67 24.98
C HIS A 67 -9.90 12.35 25.77
N GLY A 68 -8.64 12.16 25.38
CA GLY A 68 -7.46 12.80 25.98
C GLY A 68 -6.67 11.91 26.95
N GLU A 69 -7.23 10.81 27.43
CA GLU A 69 -6.57 9.84 28.31
C GLU A 69 -5.96 8.63 27.56
N GLY A 70 -6.09 8.63 26.23
CA GLY A 70 -5.69 7.53 25.36
C GLY A 70 -6.85 6.63 24.95
N ILE A 71 -6.67 5.96 23.81
CA ILE A 71 -7.72 5.13 23.18
C ILE A 71 -8.08 3.93 24.07
N GLU A 72 -7.09 3.23 24.61
CA GLU A 72 -7.32 2.09 25.49
C GLU A 72 -8.13 2.48 26.73
N SER A 73 -7.74 3.56 27.41
CA SER A 73 -8.41 4.07 28.61
C SER A 73 -9.86 4.46 28.31
N THR A 74 -10.09 5.13 27.18
CA THR A 74 -11.42 5.55 26.74
C THR A 74 -12.31 4.34 26.44
N MET A 75 -11.79 3.34 25.71
CA MET A 75 -12.54 2.11 25.39
C MET A 75 -12.88 1.28 26.62
N LYS A 76 -11.98 1.22 27.61
CA LYS A 76 -12.22 0.54 28.89
C LYS A 76 -13.31 1.23 29.70
N LYS A 77 -13.25 2.56 29.81
CA LYS A 77 -14.22 3.38 30.55
C LYS A 77 -15.64 3.23 30.00
N GLU A 78 -15.77 3.25 28.68
CA GLU A 78 -17.05 3.15 27.97
C GLU A 78 -17.49 1.70 27.72
N ASN A 79 -16.72 0.71 28.22
CA ASN A 79 -16.93 -0.72 27.98
C ASN A 79 -17.23 -1.07 26.50
N ALA A 80 -16.41 -0.51 25.63
CA ALA A 80 -16.64 -0.46 24.19
C ALA A 80 -16.65 -1.86 23.54
N LYS A 81 -17.70 -2.16 22.79
CA LYS A 81 -17.76 -3.38 21.99
C LYS A 81 -17.00 -3.18 20.68
N TYR A 82 -16.25 -4.18 20.22
CA TYR A 82 -15.66 -4.20 18.87
C TYR A 82 -15.90 -5.54 18.13
N HIS A 83 -16.10 -5.46 16.81
CA HIS A 83 -16.14 -6.66 15.97
C HIS A 83 -14.79 -7.35 15.95
N ASN A 84 -14.76 -8.69 16.01
CA ASN A 84 -13.52 -9.44 15.84
C ASN A 84 -12.89 -9.20 14.46
N LEU A 85 -13.71 -9.11 13.40
CA LEU A 85 -13.24 -8.78 12.05
C LEU A 85 -12.58 -7.40 11.98
N CYS A 86 -13.17 -6.39 12.62
CA CYS A 86 -12.56 -5.06 12.72
C CYS A 86 -11.27 -5.11 13.55
N ARG A 87 -11.26 -5.82 14.69
CA ARG A 87 -10.07 -5.99 15.53
C ARG A 87 -8.90 -6.61 14.76
N ILE A 88 -9.15 -7.67 14.00
CA ILE A 88 -8.11 -8.39 13.23
C ILE A 88 -7.47 -7.48 12.16
N LYS A 89 -8.19 -6.49 11.62
CA LYS A 89 -7.62 -5.52 10.68
C LYS A 89 -6.49 -4.68 11.29
N PHE A 90 -6.53 -4.44 12.61
CA PHE A 90 -5.52 -3.68 13.34
C PHE A 90 -4.47 -4.56 14.04
N ASN A 91 -4.36 -5.85 13.70
CA ASN A 91 -3.42 -6.75 14.37
C ASN A 91 -1.94 -6.40 14.13
N ASN A 92 -1.05 -6.97 14.94
CA ASN A 92 0.39 -6.73 14.86
C ASN A 92 0.99 -7.13 13.52
N THR A 93 0.57 -8.26 12.93
CA THR A 93 1.10 -8.70 11.62
C THR A 93 0.74 -7.72 10.49
N LYS A 94 -0.45 -7.10 10.53
CA LYS A 94 -0.87 -6.07 9.58
C LYS A 94 -0.12 -4.78 9.84
N LEU A 95 0.14 -4.43 11.10
CA LEU A 95 0.95 -3.29 11.47
C LEU A 95 2.39 -3.45 10.97
N GLU A 96 3.02 -4.60 11.21
CA GLU A 96 4.37 -4.90 10.70
C GLU A 96 4.43 -4.86 9.18
N ARG A 97 3.39 -5.32 8.47
CA ARG A 97 3.30 -5.17 7.01
C ARG A 97 3.17 -3.71 6.59
N ALA A 98 2.38 -2.89 7.30
CA ALA A 98 2.26 -1.46 7.03
C ALA A 98 3.58 -0.71 7.33
N GLN A 99 4.25 -1.04 8.44
CA GLN A 99 5.58 -0.51 8.78
C GLN A 99 6.62 -0.93 7.75
N LYS A 100 6.64 -2.20 7.34
CA LYS A 100 7.49 -2.68 6.24
C LYS A 100 7.16 -1.94 4.95
N SER A 101 5.90 -1.68 4.60
CA SER A 101 5.59 -0.87 3.41
C SER A 101 6.11 0.57 3.45
N LYS A 102 6.37 1.14 4.65
CA LYS A 102 7.12 2.40 4.81
C LYS A 102 8.64 2.22 4.82
N MET A 103 9.15 1.08 5.28
CA MET A 103 10.59 0.76 5.39
C MET A 103 11.17 0.09 4.13
N SER A 104 10.32 -0.54 3.33
CA SER A 104 10.54 -1.09 2.00
C SER A 104 9.75 -0.24 1.01
N PRO A 105 10.30 0.89 0.55
CA PRO A 105 9.70 1.60 -0.55
C PRO A 105 10.00 0.79 -1.82
N ILE A 106 9.17 -0.22 -2.11
CA ILE A 106 8.65 -0.21 -3.48
C ILE A 106 8.03 1.18 -3.60
N PRO A 107 8.34 1.96 -4.65
CA PRO A 107 7.66 3.23 -4.82
C PRO A 107 6.19 2.90 -5.06
N SER A 108 5.39 2.92 -4.00
CA SER A 108 3.93 2.91 -4.05
C SER A 108 3.38 4.19 -4.68
N GLY A 109 4.27 5.08 -5.14
CA GLY A 109 3.97 6.14 -6.09
C GLY A 109 3.74 5.64 -7.51
N SER A 110 4.22 4.45 -7.92
CA SER A 110 3.90 3.90 -9.25
C SER A 110 2.71 2.96 -9.16
N SER A 111 1.53 3.43 -9.56
CA SER A 111 0.38 2.56 -9.78
C SER A 111 0.30 2.24 -11.27
N SER A 112 0.00 0.98 -11.64
CA SER A 112 -0.33 0.69 -13.03
C SER A 112 -1.64 1.40 -13.40
N ASP A 113 -1.82 1.80 -14.65
CA ASP A 113 -3.07 2.44 -15.07
C ASP A 113 -4.30 1.54 -14.87
N SER A 114 -4.12 0.21 -14.89
CA SER A 114 -5.15 -0.76 -14.52
C SER A 114 -5.48 -0.71 -13.03
N ASP A 115 -4.48 -0.62 -12.17
CA ASP A 115 -4.70 -0.50 -10.72
C ASP A 115 -5.37 0.83 -10.38
N LEU A 116 -4.97 1.92 -11.04
CA LEU A 116 -5.62 3.23 -10.90
C LEU A 116 -7.09 3.19 -11.32
N ALA A 117 -7.41 2.48 -12.41
CA ALA A 117 -8.80 2.31 -12.85
C ALA A 117 -9.62 1.57 -11.78
N ASN A 118 -9.11 0.46 -11.25
CA ASN A 118 -9.79 -0.31 -10.21
C ASN A 118 -10.00 0.51 -8.92
N LEU A 119 -8.97 1.22 -8.45
CA LEU A 119 -9.06 2.08 -7.27
C LEU A 119 -10.07 3.21 -7.47
N TYR A 120 -10.14 3.77 -8.67
CA TYR A 120 -11.11 4.80 -9.02
C TYR A 120 -12.54 4.24 -9.06
N GLU A 121 -12.75 3.07 -9.65
CA GLU A 121 -14.05 2.36 -9.65
C GLU A 121 -14.52 2.05 -8.23
N GLU A 122 -13.66 1.50 -7.38
CA GLU A 122 -13.94 1.25 -5.97
C GLU A 122 -14.33 2.55 -5.24
N ARG A 123 -13.63 3.66 -5.54
CA ARG A 123 -13.92 4.95 -4.92
C ARG A 123 -15.27 5.52 -5.37
N LEU A 124 -15.64 5.32 -6.63
CA LEU A 124 -16.95 5.72 -7.14
C LEU A 124 -18.08 4.91 -6.48
N ALA A 125 -17.88 3.59 -6.31
CA ALA A 125 -18.82 2.72 -5.61
C ALA A 125 -19.05 3.18 -4.16
N GLN A 126 -17.98 3.56 -3.45
CA GLN A 126 -18.08 4.10 -2.08
C GLN A 126 -18.86 5.41 -2.01
N LEU A 127 -18.87 6.21 -3.08
CA LEU A 127 -19.58 7.48 -3.16
C LEU A 127 -21.03 7.33 -3.68
N GLY A 128 -21.53 6.09 -3.77
CA GLY A 128 -22.89 5.80 -4.22
C GLY A 128 -23.11 6.04 -5.72
N SER A 129 -22.03 6.15 -6.49
CA SER A 129 -22.07 6.30 -7.95
C SER A 129 -21.69 4.97 -8.60
N SER A 130 -22.68 4.21 -9.08
CA SER A 130 -22.43 3.08 -9.96
C SER A 130 -22.07 3.61 -11.35
N SER A 131 -20.77 3.72 -11.64
CA SER A 131 -20.29 4.23 -12.93
C SER A 131 -20.27 3.15 -14.01
N GLU A 132 -20.45 3.60 -15.25
CA GLU A 132 -20.02 2.89 -16.45
C GLU A 132 -18.52 2.56 -16.35
N GLN A 133 -18.14 1.42 -16.96
CA GLN A 133 -16.78 0.87 -16.99
C GLN A 133 -15.71 1.94 -17.19
N VAL A 134 -14.74 2.02 -16.28
CA VAL A 134 -13.71 3.07 -16.32
C VAL A 134 -12.60 2.66 -17.29
N HIS A 135 -12.43 3.44 -18.35
CA HIS A 135 -11.30 3.26 -19.25
C HIS A 135 -10.01 3.80 -18.64
N SER A 136 -9.05 2.91 -18.38
CA SER A 136 -7.74 3.20 -17.80
C SER A 136 -6.98 4.31 -18.55
N THR A 137 -6.92 4.25 -19.89
CA THR A 137 -6.23 5.27 -20.71
C THR A 137 -6.84 6.66 -20.52
N ARG A 138 -8.17 6.75 -20.54
CA ARG A 138 -8.88 8.04 -20.41
C ARG A 138 -8.77 8.60 -19.00
N LEU A 139 -8.75 7.72 -18.00
CA LEU A 139 -8.49 8.09 -16.61
C LEU A 139 -7.07 8.65 -16.46
N LYS A 140 -6.06 7.94 -16.97
CA LYS A 140 -4.66 8.41 -17.00
C LYS A 140 -4.56 9.81 -17.61
N ASP A 141 -5.12 10.02 -18.80
CA ASP A 141 -5.03 11.32 -19.48
C ASP A 141 -5.65 12.46 -18.66
N LYS A 142 -6.81 12.20 -18.02
CA LYS A 142 -7.43 13.17 -17.11
C LYS A 142 -6.58 13.43 -15.87
N LEU A 143 -5.96 12.40 -15.29
CA LEU A 143 -5.09 12.54 -14.12
C LEU A 143 -3.86 13.37 -14.45
N LEU A 144 -3.19 13.09 -15.56
CA LEU A 144 -2.04 13.87 -16.04
C LEU A 144 -2.42 15.33 -16.32
N GLN A 145 -3.61 15.59 -16.88
CA GLN A 145 -4.10 16.95 -17.10
C GLN A 145 -4.38 17.71 -15.79
N LYS A 146 -4.92 17.03 -14.77
CA LYS A 146 -5.30 17.64 -13.48
C LYS A 146 -4.15 17.71 -12.49
N MET A 147 -3.13 16.88 -12.63
CA MET A 147 -2.00 16.75 -11.72
C MET A 147 -0.69 16.91 -12.50
N PRO A 148 -0.21 18.14 -12.74
CA PRO A 148 0.97 18.39 -13.59
C PRO A 148 2.28 17.85 -13.02
N LYS A 149 2.31 17.39 -11.76
CA LYS A 149 3.48 16.76 -11.12
C LYS A 149 3.48 15.23 -11.23
N LEU A 150 2.44 14.66 -11.84
CA LEU A 150 2.30 13.23 -12.07
C LEU A 150 2.81 12.92 -13.48
N GLU A 151 3.74 11.99 -13.58
CA GLU A 151 4.35 11.55 -14.84
C GLU A 151 3.99 10.09 -15.12
N ALA A 152 3.83 9.75 -16.40
CA ALA A 152 3.59 8.37 -16.83
C ALA A 152 4.84 7.81 -17.52
N HIS A 153 5.31 6.66 -17.05
CA HIS A 153 6.45 5.95 -17.59
C HIS A 153 6.03 4.59 -18.15
N THR A 154 6.37 4.34 -19.41
CA THR A 154 6.08 3.07 -20.08
C THR A 154 7.15 2.04 -19.77
N LYS A 155 6.77 0.87 -19.24
CA LYS A 155 7.64 -0.30 -19.04
C LYS A 155 7.05 -1.49 -19.77
N GLY A 156 7.43 -1.66 -21.05
CA GLY A 156 6.89 -2.73 -21.88
C GLY A 156 5.40 -2.52 -22.16
N ARG A 157 4.56 -3.47 -21.74
CA ARG A 157 3.09 -3.38 -21.89
C ARG A 157 2.41 -2.57 -20.79
N ASP A 158 3.12 -2.29 -19.70
CA ASP A 158 2.56 -1.59 -18.55
C ASP A 158 2.91 -0.10 -18.59
N VAL A 159 1.95 0.72 -18.19
CA VAL A 159 2.12 2.16 -17.99
C VAL A 159 2.02 2.42 -16.50
N LEU A 160 3.09 3.00 -15.95
CA LEU A 160 3.23 3.32 -14.54
C LEU A 160 3.13 4.82 -14.36
N SER A 161 2.18 5.28 -13.55
CA SER A 161 2.00 6.70 -13.24
C SER A 161 2.59 7.01 -11.86
N MET A 162 3.46 8.02 -11.74
CA MET A 162 4.21 8.35 -10.52
C MET A 162 4.57 9.84 -10.41
N PHE A 163 4.68 10.39 -9.20
CA PHE A 163 5.06 11.80 -9.01
C PHE A 163 6.55 12.02 -9.25
N GLU A 164 6.89 13.13 -9.91
CA GLU A 164 8.26 13.55 -10.23
C GLU A 164 9.22 13.44 -9.03
N LYS A 165 8.79 13.96 -7.86
CA LYS A 165 9.56 13.95 -6.61
C LYS A 165 9.93 12.55 -6.11
N ASP A 166 9.18 11.53 -6.52
CA ASP A 166 9.31 10.18 -6.02
C ASP A 166 10.16 9.32 -6.99
N ILE A 167 10.43 9.79 -8.22
CA ILE A 167 11.24 9.08 -9.24
C ILE A 167 12.68 8.87 -8.76
N GLY A 168 13.33 9.91 -8.23
CA GLY A 168 14.70 9.82 -7.71
C GLY A 168 14.86 8.78 -6.59
N PRO A 169 14.05 8.84 -5.52
CA PRO A 169 14.01 7.80 -4.48
C PRO A 169 13.77 6.39 -5.03
N ALA A 170 12.89 6.24 -6.03
CA ALA A 170 12.63 4.95 -6.66
C ALA A 170 13.85 4.37 -7.38
N ILE A 171 14.55 5.20 -8.14
CA ILE A 171 15.78 4.80 -8.86
C ILE A 171 16.88 4.47 -7.84
N ALA A 172 17.10 5.33 -6.85
CA ALA A 172 18.10 5.11 -5.81
C ALA A 172 17.85 3.81 -5.03
N PHE A 173 16.58 3.48 -4.74
CA PHE A 173 16.20 2.22 -4.10
C PHE A 173 16.47 1.01 -5.01
N ALA A 174 16.04 1.06 -6.28
CA ALA A 174 16.28 -0.03 -7.23
C ALA A 174 17.78 -0.30 -7.44
N CYS A 175 18.59 0.74 -7.44
CA CYS A 175 20.05 0.65 -7.52
C CYS A 175 20.70 0.28 -6.18
N GLY A 176 20.01 0.42 -5.04
CA GLY A 176 20.51 0.14 -3.70
C GLY A 176 20.49 -1.33 -3.30
N TYR A 177 19.96 -2.24 -4.15
CA TYR A 177 19.93 -3.66 -3.84
C TYR A 177 21.33 -4.27 -3.95
N ASN A 178 21.87 -4.62 -2.78
CA ASN A 178 23.15 -5.28 -2.55
C ASN A 178 23.36 -6.52 -3.45
N ASP A 179 22.31 -7.23 -3.84
CA ASP A 179 22.44 -8.45 -4.65
C ASP A 179 23.08 -8.21 -6.01
N THR A 180 22.76 -7.12 -6.70
CA THR A 180 23.40 -6.79 -7.99
C THR A 180 24.88 -6.47 -7.84
N MET A 181 25.24 -5.75 -6.76
CA MET A 181 26.64 -5.44 -6.43
C MET A 181 27.39 -6.68 -5.96
N HIS A 182 26.77 -7.54 -5.16
CA HIS A 182 27.32 -8.82 -4.73
C HIS A 182 27.46 -9.78 -5.90
N MET A 183 26.51 -9.83 -6.83
CA MET A 183 26.59 -10.63 -8.06
C MET A 183 27.66 -10.09 -8.99
N ALA A 184 27.77 -8.77 -9.18
CA ALA A 184 28.83 -8.16 -9.98
C ALA A 184 30.21 -8.49 -9.40
N LYS A 185 30.36 -8.34 -8.08
CA LYS A 185 31.59 -8.65 -7.35
C LYS A 185 31.91 -10.15 -7.35
N THR A 186 30.90 -11.01 -7.19
CA THR A 186 31.04 -12.47 -7.27
C THR A 186 31.42 -12.91 -8.68
N ALA A 187 30.77 -12.35 -9.71
CA ALA A 187 31.10 -12.61 -11.11
C ALA A 187 32.53 -12.14 -11.45
N GLU A 188 32.96 -11.01 -10.90
CA GLU A 188 34.33 -10.53 -11.04
C GLU A 188 35.33 -11.48 -10.37
N MET A 189 35.06 -11.95 -9.15
CA MET A 189 35.89 -12.96 -8.48
C MET A 189 35.97 -14.27 -9.27
N ILE A 190 34.85 -14.75 -9.82
CA ILE A 190 34.81 -15.95 -10.68
C ILE A 190 35.64 -15.73 -11.95
N ARG A 191 35.53 -14.57 -12.61
CA ARG A 191 36.35 -14.23 -13.79
C ARG A 191 37.84 -14.19 -13.47
N CYS A 192 38.22 -13.60 -12.34
CA CYS A 192 39.61 -13.59 -11.88
C CYS A 192 40.12 -15.01 -11.60
N GLN A 193 39.30 -15.86 -10.97
CA GLN A 193 39.64 -17.26 -10.74
C GLN A 193 39.79 -18.02 -12.06
N LEU A 194 38.82 -17.92 -12.98
CA LEU A 194 38.87 -18.55 -14.30
C LEU A 194 40.10 -18.12 -15.11
N ALA A 195 40.46 -16.83 -15.06
CA ALA A 195 41.63 -16.30 -15.75
C ALA A 195 42.96 -16.78 -15.15
N THR A 196 42.99 -17.12 -13.87
CA THR A 196 44.19 -17.63 -13.18
C THR A 196 44.28 -19.16 -13.18
N THR A 197 43.15 -19.86 -13.23
CA THR A 197 43.12 -21.32 -13.36
C THR A 197 43.42 -21.73 -14.79
N LYS A 198 44.64 -22.22 -15.05
CA LYS A 198 44.96 -22.96 -16.28
C LYS A 198 44.40 -24.38 -16.16
N THR A 199 43.10 -24.56 -16.36
CA THR A 199 42.53 -25.89 -16.56
C THR A 199 42.71 -26.28 -18.02
N PRO A 200 43.49 -27.33 -18.34
CA PRO A 200 43.49 -27.85 -19.70
C PRO A 200 42.10 -28.44 -19.97
N PHE A 201 41.48 -28.01 -21.06
CA PHE A 201 40.26 -28.62 -21.55
C PHE A 201 40.59 -30.04 -22.03
N SER A 202 40.21 -31.05 -21.24
CA SER A 202 40.40 -32.48 -21.57
C SER A 202 39.18 -33.09 -22.28
N GLY A 203 38.24 -32.25 -22.73
CA GLY A 203 37.08 -32.69 -23.51
C GLY A 203 37.43 -32.85 -24.99
N SER A 204 36.74 -33.75 -25.67
CA SER A 204 36.66 -33.75 -27.13
C SER A 204 35.32 -33.14 -27.52
N LEU A 205 35.31 -32.07 -28.30
CA LEU A 205 34.08 -31.56 -28.89
C LEU A 205 33.72 -32.48 -30.05
N VAL A 206 32.70 -33.31 -29.86
CA VAL A 206 32.18 -34.18 -30.91
C VAL A 206 31.62 -33.29 -32.02
N SER A 207 32.12 -33.47 -33.25
CA SER A 207 31.84 -32.58 -34.40
C SER A 207 30.35 -32.32 -34.63
N GLU A 208 29.51 -33.32 -34.36
CA GLU A 208 28.05 -33.28 -34.54
C GLU A 208 27.36 -32.22 -33.64
N VAL A 209 27.92 -31.92 -32.47
CA VAL A 209 27.31 -30.96 -31.51
C VAL A 209 27.47 -29.51 -32.00
N ILE A 210 28.49 -29.24 -32.82
CA ILE A 210 28.73 -27.90 -33.36
C ILE A 210 27.72 -27.59 -34.47
N ASP A 211 27.46 -28.56 -35.35
CA ASP A 211 26.53 -28.41 -36.47
C ASP A 211 25.07 -28.26 -35.99
N ASP A 212 24.67 -28.97 -34.93
CA ASP A 212 23.34 -28.87 -34.33
C ASP A 212 23.12 -27.58 -33.51
N SER A 213 24.21 -26.87 -33.15
CA SER A 213 24.14 -25.64 -32.36
C SER A 213 24.00 -24.37 -33.22
N ILE A 214 24.12 -24.49 -34.55
CA ILE A 214 23.93 -23.37 -35.47
C ILE A 214 22.47 -23.40 -35.97
N PRO A 215 21.68 -22.35 -35.69
CA PRO A 215 20.33 -22.26 -36.23
C PRO A 215 20.37 -22.35 -37.76
N PRO A 216 19.48 -23.12 -38.41
CA PRO A 216 19.48 -23.24 -39.86
C PRO A 216 19.30 -21.85 -40.49
N PRO A 217 20.03 -21.55 -41.58
CA PRO A 217 19.91 -20.26 -42.26
C PRO A 217 18.49 -20.07 -42.79
N LEU A 218 17.99 -18.83 -42.69
CA LEU A 218 16.68 -18.38 -43.17
C LEU A 218 16.53 -18.49 -44.69
#